data_AF-A0A0J0UMZ3-F1
#
_entry.id   AF-A0A0J0UMZ3-F1
#
_cell.length_a   1.000
_cell.length_b   1.000
_cell.length_c   1.000
_cell.angle_alpha   90.00
_cell.angle_beta   90.00
_cell.angle_gamma   90.00
#
_symmetry.space_group_name_H-M   'P 1'
#
loop_
_entity.id
_entity.type
_entity.pdbx_description
1 polymer ?
#
loop_
_entity_poly.entity_id
_entity_poly.type
_entity_poly.pdbx_seq_one_letter_code
_entity_poly.pdbx_strand_id
1 'polypeptide(L)'
;MYQSLAKSLVATALCMSSFVALAQDAAVPKHLQLARDFVTNTKQENNSYSNRNIYTRMPGDLFASEYVVATDCGGFVEDMFRRAKSGVLEQLKTKKFKTRFSIFDWHPSIEKEEAFTRIMKVTDIKPGDVAAWLYSEKVIHTLPGHILFIDSPPVKLEKPRKPLVDGLGACRT
;
A
#
# COMPACT_ATOMS: atom_id res chain seq x y z
N MET A 1 -44.39 33.83 55.53
CA MET A 1 -43.98 32.43 55.28
C MET A 1 -43.23 32.43 53.94
N TYR A 2 -41.95 32.76 53.88
CA TYR A 2 -40.79 31.96 54.33
C TYR A 2 -40.77 30.55 53.72
N GLN A 3 -39.82 30.37 52.79
CA GLN A 3 -38.92 29.22 52.63
C GLN A 3 -39.44 27.89 52.05
N SER A 4 -38.52 27.30 51.27
CA SER A 4 -38.46 25.91 50.79
C SER A 4 -39.31 25.66 49.54
N LEU A 5 -38.77 25.65 48.33
CA LEU A 5 -37.86 24.61 47.85
C LEU A 5 -36.97 25.17 46.73
N ALA A 6 -35.86 25.78 47.11
CA ALA A 6 -34.71 25.88 46.23
C ALA A 6 -33.96 24.54 46.26
N LYS A 7 -33.42 24.14 45.10
CA LYS A 7 -32.32 23.15 44.91
C LYS A 7 -32.72 21.67 44.80
N SER A 8 -33.01 21.24 43.57
CA SER A 8 -32.74 19.90 42.98
C SER A 8 -33.71 19.75 41.80
N LEU A 9 -33.34 19.60 40.53
CA LEU A 9 -32.15 19.02 39.94
C LEU A 9 -31.80 19.77 38.63
N VAL A 10 -30.84 20.68 38.72
CA VAL A 10 -29.93 20.96 37.61
C VAL A 10 -28.73 20.05 37.86
N ALA A 11 -28.71 18.82 37.31
CA ALA A 11 -27.51 17.99 37.12
C ALA A 11 -27.86 16.52 36.77
N THR A 12 -28.48 16.22 35.63
CA THR A 12 -28.33 14.89 34.97
C THR A 12 -28.89 14.89 33.54
N ALA A 13 -28.34 15.73 32.67
CA ALA A 13 -28.54 15.60 31.22
C ALA A 13 -27.20 15.68 30.46
N LEU A 14 -26.12 15.30 31.12
CA LEU A 14 -24.82 15.00 30.52
C LEU A 14 -24.48 13.58 30.96
N CYS A 15 -24.75 12.61 30.11
CA CYS A 15 -23.94 11.40 29.97
C CYS A 15 -24.58 10.46 28.95
N MET A 16 -23.73 9.90 28.10
CA MET A 16 -24.01 8.84 27.13
C MET A 16 -24.53 9.29 25.75
N SER A 17 -23.92 10.34 25.20
CA SER A 17 -23.50 10.26 23.79
C SER A 17 -22.35 9.25 23.72
N SER A 18 -22.70 7.97 23.75
CA SER A 18 -21.78 6.86 23.51
C SER A 18 -21.29 6.98 22.07
N PHE A 19 -20.16 7.65 21.89
CA PHE A 19 -19.34 7.46 20.70
C PHE A 19 -18.95 5.99 20.69
N VAL A 20 -19.74 5.16 19.99
CA VAL A 20 -19.27 3.87 19.52
C VAL A 20 -18.22 4.21 18.48
N ALA A 21 -16.97 4.36 18.94
CA ALA A 21 -15.83 4.18 18.07
C ALA A 21 -15.88 2.72 17.62
N LEU A 22 -16.61 2.45 16.55
CA LEU A 22 -16.40 1.25 15.76
C LEU A 22 -14.94 1.37 15.31
N ALA A 23 -14.04 0.67 16.00
CA ALA A 23 -12.81 0.24 15.41
C ALA A 23 -13.25 -0.58 14.18
N GLN A 24 -13.34 0.09 13.03
CA GLN A 24 -13.35 -0.59 11.76
C GLN A 24 -12.02 -1.33 11.77
N ASP A 25 -12.08 -2.62 12.07
CA ASP A 25 -11.11 -3.57 11.58
C ASP A 25 -11.07 -3.27 10.08
N ALA A 26 -10.07 -2.49 9.67
CA ALA A 26 -10.03 -1.94 8.33
C ALA A 26 -9.79 -3.14 7.43
N ALA A 27 -10.87 -3.62 6.82
CA ALA A 27 -10.83 -4.76 5.93
C ALA A 27 -9.66 -4.57 4.96
N VAL A 28 -8.80 -5.59 4.85
CA VAL A 28 -7.59 -5.54 4.02
C VAL A 28 -7.98 -5.01 2.63
N PRO A 29 -7.35 -3.93 2.15
CA PRO A 29 -7.70 -3.36 0.87
C PRO A 29 -7.58 -4.39 -0.25
N LYS A 30 -8.51 -4.38 -1.20
CA LYS A 30 -8.57 -5.41 -2.26
C LYS A 30 -7.28 -5.54 -3.06
N HIS A 31 -6.58 -4.43 -3.33
CA HIS A 31 -5.28 -4.47 -4.02
C HIS A 31 -4.21 -5.20 -3.21
N LEU A 32 -4.22 -5.07 -1.89
CA LEU A 32 -3.31 -5.81 -1.02
C LEU A 32 -3.70 -7.29 -0.95
N GLN A 33 -4.99 -7.61 -0.88
CA GLN A 33 -5.44 -9.01 -0.93
C GLN A 33 -4.99 -9.68 -2.23
N LEU A 34 -5.20 -9.02 -3.38
CA LEU A 34 -4.71 -9.52 -4.67
C LEU A 34 -3.19 -9.69 -4.66
N ALA A 35 -2.44 -8.72 -4.17
CA ALA A 35 -0.98 -8.81 -4.09
C ALA A 35 -0.54 -10.03 -3.26
N ARG A 36 -1.19 -10.30 -2.13
CA ARG A 36 -0.95 -11.49 -1.30
C ARG A 36 -1.28 -12.78 -2.06
N ASP A 37 -2.40 -12.83 -2.76
CA ASP A 37 -2.78 -14.00 -3.54
C ASP A 37 -1.72 -14.31 -4.62
N PHE A 38 -1.20 -13.28 -5.31
CA PHE A 38 -0.09 -13.45 -6.25
C PHE A 38 1.18 -13.94 -5.56
N VAL A 39 1.57 -13.38 -4.41
CA VAL A 39 2.76 -13.82 -3.66
C VAL A 39 2.63 -15.28 -3.21
N THR A 40 1.46 -15.69 -2.72
CA THR A 40 1.23 -17.05 -2.22
C THR A 40 1.20 -18.08 -3.34
N ASN A 41 0.66 -17.75 -4.51
CA ASN A 41 0.32 -18.75 -5.53
C ASN A 41 1.22 -18.72 -6.79
N THR A 42 2.04 -17.67 -6.98
CA THR A 42 2.94 -17.62 -8.14
C THR A 42 4.13 -18.55 -7.91
N LYS A 43 4.26 -19.56 -8.77
CA LYS A 43 5.44 -20.44 -8.79
C LYS A 43 6.69 -19.68 -9.26
N GLN A 44 7.87 -20.12 -8.85
CA GLN A 44 9.12 -19.43 -9.21
C GLN A 44 9.33 -19.36 -10.72
N GLU A 45 9.03 -20.42 -11.46
CA GLU A 45 9.10 -20.51 -12.92
C GLU A 45 8.13 -19.53 -13.63
N ASN A 46 7.08 -19.09 -12.94
CA ASN A 46 6.06 -18.16 -13.42
C ASN A 46 6.28 -16.73 -12.90
N ASN A 47 7.40 -16.47 -12.23
CA ASN A 47 7.78 -15.15 -11.72
C ASN A 47 9.03 -14.63 -12.44
N SER A 48 8.86 -13.59 -13.25
CA SER A 48 9.95 -12.95 -13.98
C SER A 48 9.86 -11.45 -13.86
N TYR A 49 10.98 -10.83 -13.46
CA TYR A 49 11.10 -9.38 -13.49
C TYR A 49 11.27 -8.94 -14.94
N SER A 50 10.25 -8.29 -15.51
CA SER A 50 10.27 -7.88 -16.91
C SER A 50 9.86 -6.43 -17.12
N ASN A 51 10.58 -5.74 -18.00
CA ASN A 51 10.21 -4.42 -18.51
C ASN A 51 9.72 -4.45 -19.97
N ARG A 52 9.65 -5.64 -20.58
CA ARG A 52 9.16 -5.90 -21.95
C ARG A 52 8.07 -6.96 -21.92
N ASN A 53 6.98 -6.78 -22.67
CA ASN A 53 5.82 -7.68 -22.64
C ASN A 53 5.30 -7.92 -21.22
N ILE A 54 4.93 -6.85 -20.53
CA ILE A 54 4.51 -6.92 -19.14
C ILE A 54 3.10 -7.49 -19.00
N TYR A 55 2.90 -8.43 -18.09
CA TYR A 55 1.58 -8.93 -17.74
C TYR A 55 1.58 -9.65 -16.39
N THR A 56 0.39 -9.74 -15.82
CA THR A 56 0.06 -10.68 -14.75
C THR A 56 -1.10 -11.53 -15.22
N ARG A 57 -1.22 -12.75 -14.70
CA ARG A 57 -2.40 -13.61 -14.89
C ARG A 57 -2.71 -14.31 -13.58
N MET A 58 -3.99 -14.53 -13.32
CA MET A 58 -4.45 -15.36 -12.22
C MET A 58 -5.66 -16.20 -12.67
N PRO A 59 -5.97 -17.30 -11.97
CA PRO A 59 -7.20 -18.04 -12.20
C PRO A 59 -8.43 -17.11 -12.17
N GLY A 60 -9.25 -17.19 -13.23
CA GLY A 60 -10.38 -16.28 -13.45
C GLY A 60 -10.14 -15.25 -14.56
N ASP A 61 -8.89 -15.00 -14.95
CA ASP A 61 -8.59 -14.26 -16.18
C ASP A 61 -8.88 -15.14 -17.42
N LEU A 62 -9.18 -14.50 -18.54
CA LEU A 62 -9.46 -15.19 -19.80
C LEU A 62 -8.27 -16.07 -20.23
N PHE A 63 -8.49 -17.38 -20.34
CA PHE A 63 -7.49 -18.41 -20.66
C PHE A 63 -6.33 -18.54 -19.65
N ALA A 64 -6.52 -18.15 -18.39
CA ALA A 64 -5.51 -18.33 -17.34
C ALA A 64 -5.94 -19.39 -16.31
N SER A 65 -5.05 -20.37 -16.08
CA SER A 65 -5.22 -21.41 -15.05
C SER A 65 -4.19 -21.30 -13.92
N GLU A 66 -3.19 -20.44 -14.06
CA GLU A 66 -2.10 -20.30 -13.11
C GLU A 66 -1.84 -18.83 -12.80
N TYR A 67 -1.19 -18.58 -11.66
CA TYR A 67 -0.63 -17.29 -11.33
C TYR A 67 0.69 -17.09 -12.07
N VAL A 68 0.78 -15.97 -12.79
CA VAL A 68 1.99 -15.54 -13.52
C VAL A 68 2.25 -14.07 -13.22
N VAL A 69 3.50 -13.74 -12.92
CA VAL A 69 3.98 -12.37 -12.74
C VAL A 69 5.15 -12.17 -13.70
N ALA A 70 4.91 -11.42 -14.78
CA ALA A 70 5.92 -11.06 -15.77
C ALA A 70 5.96 -9.53 -15.90
N THR A 71 6.42 -8.84 -14.87
CA THR A 71 6.37 -7.37 -14.80
C THR A 71 7.41 -6.82 -13.82
N ASP A 72 7.60 -5.51 -13.81
CA ASP A 72 8.44 -4.83 -12.82
C ASP A 72 7.61 -4.36 -11.60
N CYS A 73 8.29 -3.81 -10.59
CA CYS A 73 7.64 -3.34 -9.36
C CYS A 73 6.48 -2.35 -9.63
N GLY A 74 6.70 -1.40 -10.54
CA GLY A 74 5.68 -0.43 -10.93
C GLY A 74 4.51 -1.08 -11.67
N GLY A 75 4.78 -1.97 -12.62
CA GLY A 75 3.74 -2.67 -13.36
C GLY A 75 2.93 -3.64 -12.49
N PHE A 76 3.54 -4.27 -11.49
CA PHE A 76 2.81 -5.10 -10.52
C PHE A 76 1.84 -4.27 -9.68
N VAL A 77 2.31 -3.16 -9.09
CA VAL A 77 1.49 -2.24 -8.29
C VAL A 77 0.37 -1.63 -9.14
N GLU A 78 0.69 -1.20 -10.36
CA GLU A 78 -0.29 -0.68 -11.32
C GLU A 78 -1.41 -1.69 -11.58
N ASP A 79 -1.05 -2.94 -11.83
CA ASP A 79 -2.00 -4.00 -12.14
C ASP A 79 -2.87 -4.37 -10.93
N MET A 80 -2.31 -4.41 -9.71
CA MET A 80 -3.10 -4.68 -8.51
C MET A 80 -4.14 -3.58 -8.28
N PHE A 81 -3.79 -2.31 -8.47
CA PHE A 81 -4.75 -1.21 -8.42
C PHE A 81 -5.82 -1.31 -9.51
N ARG A 82 -5.41 -1.67 -10.74
CA ARG A 82 -6.33 -1.88 -11.87
C ARG A 82 -7.34 -2.98 -11.58
N ARG A 83 -6.89 -4.16 -11.16
CA ARG A 83 -7.74 -5.32 -10.81
C ARG A 83 -8.64 -5.03 -9.61
N ALA A 84 -8.14 -4.26 -8.64
CA ALA A 84 -8.93 -3.82 -7.51
C ALA A 84 -10.00 -2.78 -7.87
N LYS A 85 -9.89 -2.12 -9.04
CA LYS A 85 -10.68 -0.94 -9.41
C LYS A 85 -10.58 0.16 -8.33
N SER A 86 -9.36 0.42 -7.86
CA SER A 86 -9.13 1.29 -6.69
C SER A 86 -9.41 2.77 -6.93
N GLY A 87 -9.53 3.21 -8.20
CA GLY A 87 -9.64 4.62 -8.56
C GLY A 87 -8.31 5.39 -8.52
N VAL A 88 -7.21 4.75 -8.13
CA VAL A 88 -5.88 5.39 -8.03
C VAL A 88 -5.38 5.81 -9.41
N LEU A 89 -5.47 4.90 -10.41
CA LEU A 89 -4.88 5.12 -11.72
C LEU A 89 -5.55 6.25 -12.52
N GLU A 90 -6.83 6.51 -12.21
CA GLU A 90 -7.65 7.55 -12.81
C GLU A 90 -7.30 8.95 -12.28
N GLN A 91 -6.74 9.02 -11.06
CA GLN A 91 -6.37 10.27 -10.40
C GLN A 91 -4.95 10.74 -10.76
N LEU A 92 -4.08 9.84 -11.23
CA LEU A 92 -2.70 10.17 -11.60
C LEU A 92 -2.66 11.00 -12.89
N LYS A 93 -2.11 12.22 -12.79
CA LYS A 93 -2.12 13.19 -13.91
C LYS A 93 -0.99 12.96 -14.92
N THR A 94 0.00 12.16 -14.55
CA THR A 94 1.24 11.91 -15.30
C THR A 94 1.09 10.92 -16.45
N LYS A 95 -0.09 10.29 -16.61
CA LYS A 95 -0.34 9.25 -17.63
C LYS A 95 -0.39 9.74 -19.07
N LYS A 96 -0.50 11.06 -19.32
CA LYS A 96 -0.79 11.60 -20.66
C LYS A 96 0.21 11.04 -21.69
N PHE A 97 -0.30 10.30 -22.69
CA PHE A 97 0.45 9.64 -23.77
C PHE A 97 1.36 8.46 -23.37
N LYS A 98 1.16 7.87 -22.19
CA LYS A 98 1.89 6.68 -21.73
C LYS A 98 0.94 5.50 -21.53
N THR A 99 1.43 4.29 -21.81
CA THR A 99 0.70 3.04 -21.55
C THR A 99 0.92 2.49 -20.15
N ARG A 100 1.87 3.06 -19.39
CA ARG A 100 2.29 2.61 -18.06
C ARG A 100 2.86 3.76 -17.21
N PHE A 101 2.83 3.60 -15.90
CA PHE A 101 3.51 4.49 -14.97
C PHE A 101 4.92 3.97 -14.65
N SER A 102 5.90 4.87 -14.68
CA SER A 102 7.26 4.61 -14.19
C SER A 102 7.41 5.07 -12.74
N ILE A 103 8.51 4.72 -12.08
CA ILE A 103 8.78 5.26 -10.74
C ILE A 103 8.88 6.80 -10.73
N PHE A 104 9.29 7.41 -11.84
CA PHE A 104 9.30 8.87 -12.02
C PHE A 104 7.91 9.47 -12.17
N ASP A 105 6.88 8.64 -12.33
CA ASP A 105 5.49 9.06 -12.27
C ASP A 105 4.93 8.81 -10.86
N TRP A 106 5.14 7.60 -10.33
CA TRP A 106 4.65 7.20 -9.00
C TRP A 106 5.14 8.08 -7.86
N HIS A 107 6.47 8.25 -7.73
CA HIS A 107 7.05 8.98 -6.60
C HIS A 107 6.59 10.45 -6.58
N PRO A 108 6.70 11.23 -7.67
CA PRO A 108 6.18 12.59 -7.68
C PRO A 108 4.66 12.69 -7.49
N SER A 109 3.87 11.72 -7.97
CA SER A 109 2.42 11.71 -7.73
C SER A 109 2.08 11.46 -6.26
N ILE A 110 2.86 10.66 -5.53
CA ILE A 110 2.75 10.49 -4.08
C ILE A 110 3.15 11.78 -3.35
N GLU A 111 4.26 12.41 -3.74
CA GLU A 111 4.70 13.68 -3.15
C GLU A 111 3.69 14.82 -3.31
N LYS A 112 2.97 14.82 -4.44
CA LYS A 112 1.92 15.81 -4.76
C LYS A 112 0.53 15.42 -4.27
N GLU A 113 0.41 14.27 -3.59
CA GLU A 113 -0.87 13.76 -3.09
C GLU A 113 -1.97 13.66 -4.17
N GLU A 114 -1.61 13.27 -5.40
CA GLU A 114 -2.55 13.25 -6.53
C GLU A 114 -3.66 12.20 -6.34
N ALA A 115 -3.29 11.03 -5.86
CA ALA A 115 -4.16 9.87 -5.61
C ALA A 115 -3.88 9.23 -4.23
N PHE A 116 -3.04 9.88 -3.44
CA PHE A 116 -2.45 9.37 -2.22
C PHE A 116 -2.51 10.43 -1.14
N THR A 117 -2.64 10.01 0.11
CA THR A 117 -2.35 10.87 1.27
C THR A 117 -0.96 10.52 1.77
N ARG A 118 -0.09 11.52 1.93
CA ARG A 118 1.28 11.27 2.36
C ARG A 118 1.34 10.95 3.85
N ILE A 119 1.94 9.82 4.16
CA ILE A 119 2.13 9.37 5.54
C ILE A 119 3.48 9.88 6.05
N MET A 120 3.45 10.73 7.08
CA MET A 120 4.65 11.37 7.62
C MET A 120 5.26 10.64 8.81
N LYS A 121 4.51 9.75 9.46
CA LYS A 121 4.98 8.98 10.62
C LYS A 121 4.88 7.49 10.34
N VAL A 122 5.94 6.74 10.66
CA VAL A 122 5.98 5.28 10.51
C VAL A 122 4.84 4.60 11.30
N THR A 123 4.44 5.17 12.44
CA THR A 123 3.33 4.66 13.26
C THR A 123 1.97 4.71 12.59
N ASP A 124 1.83 5.54 11.55
CA ASP A 124 0.55 5.79 10.89
C ASP A 124 0.41 4.91 9.63
N ILE A 125 1.45 4.16 9.27
CA ILE A 125 1.48 3.21 8.16
C ILE A 125 0.59 2.00 8.49
N LYS A 126 -0.21 1.60 7.50
CA LYS A 126 -1.17 0.50 7.55
C LYS A 126 -0.95 -0.49 6.40
N PRO A 127 -1.41 -1.74 6.56
CA PRO A 127 -1.49 -2.69 5.46
C PRO A 127 -2.26 -2.11 4.27
N GLY A 128 -1.64 -2.16 3.09
CA GLY A 128 -2.20 -1.70 1.84
C GLY A 128 -1.74 -0.30 1.44
N ASP A 129 -1.03 0.40 2.32
CA ASP A 129 -0.29 1.60 1.94
C ASP A 129 0.82 1.27 0.93
N VAL A 130 1.32 2.31 0.27
CA VAL A 130 2.40 2.19 -0.72
C VAL A 130 3.62 2.94 -0.22
N ALA A 131 4.79 2.32 -0.36
CA ALA A 131 6.07 2.99 -0.23
C ALA A 131 6.73 3.08 -1.62
N ALA A 132 7.28 4.25 -1.95
CA ALA A 132 8.02 4.49 -3.18
C ALA A 132 9.24 5.35 -2.91
N TRP A 133 10.35 5.07 -3.59
CA TRP A 133 11.58 5.88 -3.50
C TRP A 133 12.33 5.90 -4.83
N LEU A 134 13.13 6.95 -5.02
CA LEU A 134 14.10 7.08 -6.10
C LEU A 134 15.50 6.84 -5.55
N TYR A 135 16.38 6.18 -6.30
CA TYR A 135 17.78 6.07 -5.91
C TYR A 135 18.53 7.36 -6.24
N SER A 136 19.30 7.87 -5.27
CA SER A 136 20.06 9.11 -5.40
C SER A 136 21.27 8.97 -6.33
N GLU A 137 21.86 7.78 -6.43
CA GLU A 137 23.05 7.51 -7.24
C GLU A 137 22.73 6.61 -8.44
N LYS A 138 22.64 7.23 -9.62
CA LYS A 138 22.30 6.52 -10.88
C LYS A 138 23.43 5.68 -11.46
N VAL A 139 24.63 5.74 -10.89
CA VAL A 139 25.84 5.10 -11.44
C VAL A 139 25.97 3.63 -11.00
N ILE A 140 25.42 3.26 -9.83
CA ILE A 140 25.53 1.91 -9.27
C ILE A 140 24.24 1.09 -9.49
N HIS A 141 23.09 1.77 -9.65
CA HIS A 141 21.79 1.11 -9.78
C HIS A 141 21.30 1.06 -11.23
N THR A 142 20.99 -0.15 -11.72
CA THR A 142 20.39 -0.37 -13.04
C THR A 142 18.92 0.04 -13.12
N LEU A 143 18.26 0.20 -11.97
CA LEU A 143 16.89 0.67 -11.84
C LEU A 143 16.86 2.06 -11.17
N PRO A 144 15.91 2.94 -11.54
CA PRO A 144 15.85 4.31 -11.01
C PRO A 144 15.19 4.45 -9.62
N GLY A 145 14.56 3.40 -9.10
CA GLY A 145 13.84 3.42 -7.83
C GLY A 145 12.99 2.17 -7.63
N HIS A 146 12.09 2.19 -6.65
CA HIS A 146 11.21 1.07 -6.34
C HIS A 146 9.88 1.53 -5.73
N ILE A 147 8.84 0.72 -5.91
CA ILE A 147 7.51 0.90 -5.32
C ILE A 147 6.97 -0.45 -4.85
N LEU A 148 6.33 -0.48 -3.68
CA LEU A 148 5.78 -1.69 -3.09
C LEU A 148 4.53 -1.41 -2.24
N PHE A 149 3.74 -2.45 -1.97
CA PHE A 149 2.69 -2.42 -0.96
C PHE A 149 3.24 -2.79 0.41
N ILE A 150 2.75 -2.10 1.44
CA ILE A 150 2.98 -2.48 2.83
C ILE A 150 2.06 -3.66 3.17
N ASP A 151 2.66 -4.81 3.47
CA ASP A 151 1.90 -6.02 3.80
C ASP A 151 1.40 -6.04 5.24
N SER A 152 2.20 -5.57 6.19
CA SER A 152 1.88 -5.62 7.62
C SER A 152 2.27 -4.31 8.34
N PRO A 153 1.66 -4.00 9.49
CA PRO A 153 2.02 -2.81 10.26
C PRO A 153 3.51 -2.82 10.64
N PRO A 154 4.20 -1.67 10.64
CA PRO A 154 5.59 -1.60 11.04
C PRO A 154 5.79 -2.08 12.48
N VAL A 155 6.80 -2.92 12.68
CA VAL A 155 7.19 -3.41 14.01
C VAL A 155 8.47 -2.71 14.44
N LYS A 156 8.47 -2.15 15.66
CA LYS A 156 9.68 -1.59 16.24
C LYS A 156 10.70 -2.70 16.50
N LEU A 157 11.89 -2.55 15.95
CA LEU A 157 12.99 -3.46 16.25
C LEU A 157 13.47 -3.23 17.69
N GLU A 158 13.62 -4.32 18.45
CA GLU A 158 14.16 -4.27 19.82
C GLU A 158 15.62 -3.78 19.86
N LYS A 159 16.39 -4.07 18.81
CA LYS A 159 17.79 -3.64 18.63
C LYS A 159 18.01 -3.15 17.20
N PRO A 160 18.73 -2.03 17.00
CA PRO A 160 19.15 -1.60 15.67
C PRO A 160 19.94 -2.70 14.96
N ARG A 161 19.56 -3.04 13.73
CA ARG A 161 20.35 -3.94 12.88
C ARG A 161 21.33 -3.09 12.07
N LYS A 162 22.60 -3.52 11.95
CA LYS A 162 23.55 -2.88 11.01
C LYS A 162 22.92 -2.92 9.60
N PRO A 163 23.08 -1.86 8.79
CA PRO A 163 22.59 -1.90 7.41
C PRO A 163 23.27 -3.08 6.70
N LEU A 164 22.45 -3.91 6.03
CA LEU A 164 22.95 -5.02 5.22
C LEU A 164 23.57 -4.45 3.95
N VAL A 165 24.89 -4.62 3.78
CA VAL A 165 25.68 -4.35 2.56
C VAL A 165 26.97 -5.16 2.69
N ASP A 166 27.49 -5.91 1.70
CA ASP A 166 27.22 -6.03 0.27
C ASP A 166 26.77 -7.44 -0.15
N GLY A 167 26.04 -7.55 -1.28
CA GLY A 167 25.67 -8.82 -1.93
C GLY A 167 24.33 -9.45 -1.50
N LEU A 168 23.38 -8.64 -1.06
CA LEU A 168 22.11 -9.03 -0.43
C LEU A 168 21.32 -10.13 -1.18
N GLY A 169 21.57 -11.39 -0.82
CA GLY A 169 20.70 -12.53 -1.08
C GLY A 169 19.97 -12.91 0.20
N ALA A 170 18.65 -12.70 0.26
CA ALA A 170 17.83 -13.27 1.31
C ALA A 170 17.24 -14.59 0.80
N CYS A 171 17.95 -15.69 1.07
CA CYS A 171 17.38 -17.03 1.04
C CYS A 171 17.07 -17.47 2.47
N ARG A 172 15.92 -18.12 2.68
CA ARG A 172 15.82 -19.15 3.71
C ARG A 172 14.82 -20.24 3.31
N THR A 173 15.23 -21.45 3.67
CA THR A 173 14.70 -22.80 3.43
C THR A 173 13.20 -22.96 3.48
#